data_AF-A0A6L3F0K8-F1
#
_entry.id   AF-A0A6L3F0K8-F1
#
_cell.length_a   1.000
_cell.length_b   1.000
_cell.length_c   1.000
_cell.angle_alpha   90.00
_cell.angle_beta   90.00
_cell.angle_gamma   90.00
#
_symmetry.space_group_name_H-M   'P 1'
#
loop_
_entity.id
_entity.type
_entity.pdbx_description
1 polymer ?
#
loop_
_entity_poly.entity_id
_entity_poly.type
_entity_poly.pdbx_seq_one_letter_code
_entity_poly.pdbx_strand_id
1 'polypeptide(L)'
;MNKKRALGITAVLITVFSTIFILRFWMTAQALDGQTMQAGAPTQISFQGYLADDSGQPLDGTAALQFDIYESAAGGASLWQETHVSVPVSNGYFAVYLGSINPLQPSIFSHPTRYLQVSVDTGSGFVAMPRQQFTAVPYALQAENANQVSWSGITNLPPNLNGGEVWSMHGNNDIDPNTHYLGTTNAVTLTLAVSGTTALRLLPAVDGEVVMPNIIGGASSNQILYGSSGVVISGGISNTVSNYFATVSGGRHNTASGTNTTVGGGAHNTASGSDATVGGGKHNTASSVYATIGGGRNNTASGYFATVGGGLYNTASGDHSFTAGRLAHAAHDGAFVWADNQAITYTSSAENQFAIHASGGVTLAVNAGPDKAVQVGERYRD
;
A
#
# COMPACT_ATOMS: atom_id res chain seq x y z
N MET A 1 68.22 -27.68 -61.93
CA MET A 1 67.76 -26.57 -62.80
C MET A 1 66.35 -26.91 -63.26
N ASN A 2 65.34 -26.14 -62.83
CA ASN A 2 63.93 -26.23 -63.26
C ASN A 2 63.23 -27.58 -62.96
N LYS A 3 61.94 -27.68 -62.68
CA LYS A 3 60.81 -26.81 -62.38
C LYS A 3 59.65 -27.80 -62.20
N LYS A 4 58.64 -27.39 -61.44
CA LYS A 4 57.27 -27.94 -61.41
C LYS A 4 57.04 -29.19 -60.56
N ARG A 5 55.79 -29.19 -60.06
CA ARG A 5 55.13 -30.17 -59.21
C ARG A 5 55.53 -29.94 -57.76
N ALA A 6 54.62 -29.93 -56.81
CA ALA A 6 53.24 -30.33 -56.78
C ALA A 6 52.63 -29.43 -55.69
N LEU A 7 51.36 -29.04 -55.82
CA LEU A 7 50.30 -29.80 -55.19
C LEU A 7 50.59 -30.02 -53.70
N GLY A 8 49.66 -29.56 -52.87
CA GLY A 8 49.64 -29.98 -51.48
C GLY A 8 50.18 -28.91 -50.54
N ILE A 9 49.29 -27.98 -50.19
CA ILE A 9 48.96 -27.70 -48.79
C ILE A 9 50.22 -27.56 -47.91
N THR A 10 50.83 -26.38 -47.98
CA THR A 10 51.72 -25.89 -46.91
C THR A 10 50.80 -25.38 -45.81
N ALA A 11 50.69 -26.13 -44.72
CA ALA A 11 51.30 -25.82 -43.42
C ALA A 11 50.96 -24.39 -42.98
N VAL A 12 50.25 -24.15 -41.90
CA VAL A 12 50.68 -24.43 -40.52
C VAL A 12 49.40 -24.15 -39.71
N LEU A 13 48.85 -25.18 -39.10
CA LEU A 13 48.93 -25.40 -37.65
C LEU A 13 47.91 -24.55 -36.90
N ILE A 14 47.04 -25.30 -36.23
CA ILE A 14 46.43 -24.99 -34.95
C ILE A 14 45.38 -23.87 -34.96
N THR A 15 44.14 -24.37 -34.88
CA THR A 15 43.21 -24.07 -33.79
C THR A 15 42.95 -22.60 -33.51
N VAL A 16 41.71 -22.22 -33.86
CA VAL A 16 40.75 -21.62 -32.91
C VAL A 16 40.98 -20.15 -32.57
N PHE A 17 39.88 -19.46 -32.84
CA PHE A 17 39.36 -18.26 -32.22
C PHE A 17 39.90 -16.91 -32.63
N SER A 18 38.89 -16.04 -32.69
CA SER A 18 38.92 -14.62 -32.40
C SER A 18 39.75 -13.79 -33.36
N THR A 19 39.12 -12.93 -34.16
CA THR A 19 38.59 -11.62 -33.71
C THR A 19 39.70 -10.81 -33.02
N ILE A 20 39.95 -9.54 -33.33
CA ILE A 20 38.96 -8.47 -33.52
C ILE A 20 39.69 -7.22 -34.04
N PHE A 21 39.09 -6.61 -35.08
CA PHE A 21 38.83 -5.18 -35.27
C PHE A 21 39.99 -4.16 -35.33
N ILE A 22 39.74 -3.10 -36.11
CA ILE A 22 39.61 -1.75 -35.52
C ILE A 22 38.87 -0.83 -36.50
N LEU A 23 37.72 -0.35 -35.99
CA LEU A 23 37.16 0.99 -36.14
C LEU A 23 36.75 1.45 -37.55
N ARG A 24 35.64 2.16 -37.73
CA ARG A 24 35.22 3.38 -37.02
C ARG A 24 33.68 3.45 -37.07
N PHE A 25 33.02 3.63 -35.92
CA PHE A 25 32.47 4.91 -35.46
C PHE A 25 31.76 5.70 -36.57
N TRP A 26 30.44 5.87 -36.44
CA TRP A 26 29.75 7.16 -36.25
C TRP A 26 28.34 6.92 -35.70
N MET A 27 27.91 7.76 -34.76
CA MET A 27 26.66 7.67 -34.00
C MET A 27 25.40 7.71 -34.87
N THR A 28 24.37 6.94 -34.51
CA THR A 28 22.96 7.39 -34.45
C THR A 28 22.12 6.44 -33.57
N ALA A 29 21.08 7.01 -32.95
CA ALA A 29 20.35 6.56 -31.77
C ALA A 29 19.71 5.16 -31.81
N GLN A 30 19.62 4.55 -30.63
CA GLN A 30 18.41 3.92 -30.09
C GLN A 30 18.67 3.56 -28.63
N ALA A 31 17.62 3.55 -27.80
CA ALA A 31 17.70 2.97 -26.46
C ALA A 31 18.09 1.49 -26.62
N LEU A 32 19.40 1.22 -26.55
CA LEU A 32 19.86 -0.09 -26.14
C LEU A 32 19.44 -0.21 -24.69
N ASP A 33 18.46 -1.07 -24.43
CA ASP A 33 18.37 -1.73 -23.15
C ASP A 33 19.79 -2.10 -22.75
N GLY A 34 20.31 -1.41 -21.74
CA GLY A 34 21.51 -1.83 -21.05
C GLY A 34 21.17 -3.14 -20.39
N GLN A 35 21.28 -4.24 -21.16
CA GLN A 35 21.44 -5.57 -20.60
C GLN A 35 22.71 -5.46 -19.76
N THR A 36 22.53 -5.19 -18.47
CA THR A 36 23.53 -5.47 -17.47
C THR A 36 23.78 -6.97 -17.57
N MET A 37 24.75 -7.33 -18.40
CA MET A 37 25.42 -8.63 -18.36
C MET A 37 26.02 -8.68 -16.96
N GLN A 38 25.28 -9.25 -16.03
CA GLN A 38 25.78 -9.55 -14.71
C GLN A 38 26.85 -10.63 -14.94
N ALA A 39 28.11 -10.22 -14.97
CA ALA A 39 29.23 -11.12 -15.11
C ALA A 39 29.21 -12.06 -13.89
N GLY A 40 28.71 -13.29 -14.09
CA GLY A 40 28.78 -14.32 -13.08
C GLY A 40 30.24 -14.57 -12.68
N ALA A 41 30.47 -14.98 -11.43
CA ALA A 41 31.79 -15.43 -11.02
C ALA A 41 32.27 -16.55 -11.99
N PRO A 42 33.53 -16.55 -12.43
CA PRO A 42 34.07 -17.61 -13.28
C PRO A 42 33.82 -18.99 -12.64
N THR A 43 33.32 -19.94 -13.43
CA THR A 43 32.98 -21.30 -12.95
C THR A 43 34.13 -22.31 -13.08
N GLN A 44 35.32 -21.83 -13.49
CA GLN A 44 36.53 -22.63 -13.62
C GLN A 44 37.47 -22.41 -12.44
N ILE A 45 38.17 -23.47 -12.03
CA ILE A 45 39.14 -23.42 -10.94
C ILE A 45 40.54 -23.60 -11.52
N SER A 46 41.45 -22.65 -11.31
CA SER A 46 42.86 -22.85 -11.68
C SER A 46 43.51 -23.89 -10.78
N PHE A 47 44.15 -24.89 -11.35
CA PHE A 47 44.91 -25.92 -10.63
C PHE A 47 46.33 -26.01 -11.18
N GLN A 48 47.32 -26.05 -10.28
CA GLN A 48 48.73 -26.21 -10.61
C GLN A 48 49.32 -27.34 -9.79
N GLY A 49 50.26 -28.08 -10.36
CA GLY A 49 50.93 -29.17 -9.68
C GLY A 49 52.35 -29.39 -10.17
N TYR A 50 53.07 -30.26 -9.47
CA TYR A 50 54.41 -30.72 -9.81
C TYR A 50 54.38 -32.22 -10.04
N LEU A 51 54.94 -32.67 -11.16
CA LEU A 51 55.07 -34.05 -11.56
C LEU A 51 56.55 -34.41 -11.60
N ALA A 52 56.88 -35.50 -10.90
CA ALA A 52 58.18 -36.12 -10.94
C ALA A 52 58.03 -37.63 -11.12
N ASP A 53 59.08 -38.26 -11.64
CA ASP A 53 59.17 -39.71 -11.68
C ASP A 53 59.43 -40.32 -10.29
N ASP A 54 59.47 -41.66 -10.23
CA ASP A 54 59.71 -42.42 -8.98
C ASP A 54 61.10 -42.14 -8.35
N SER A 55 62.02 -41.52 -9.11
CA SER A 55 63.33 -41.08 -8.63
C SER A 55 63.37 -39.61 -8.20
N GLY A 56 62.22 -38.93 -8.25
CA GLY A 56 62.06 -37.53 -7.88
C GLY A 56 62.54 -36.54 -8.95
N GLN A 57 62.89 -37.00 -10.15
CA GLN A 57 63.29 -36.11 -11.24
C GLN A 57 62.05 -35.45 -11.87
N PRO A 58 62.09 -34.13 -12.14
CA PRO A 58 60.98 -33.45 -12.79
C PRO A 58 60.71 -34.06 -14.17
N LEU A 59 59.44 -34.21 -14.50
CA LEU A 59 59.03 -34.61 -15.85
C LEU A 59 59.01 -33.40 -16.80
N ASP A 60 59.47 -33.61 -18.04
CA ASP A 60 59.38 -32.65 -19.14
C ASP A 60 58.63 -33.27 -20.32
N GLY A 61 57.72 -32.52 -20.94
CA GLY A 61 56.96 -32.97 -22.11
C GLY A 61 55.45 -32.77 -21.94
N THR A 62 54.67 -33.80 -22.24
CA THR A 62 53.21 -33.77 -22.07
C THR A 62 52.73 -34.97 -21.25
N ALA A 63 51.80 -34.75 -20.34
CA ALA A 63 51.17 -35.80 -19.54
C ALA A 63 49.65 -35.82 -19.74
N ALA A 64 49.04 -37.00 -19.68
CA ALA A 64 47.60 -37.12 -19.56
C ALA A 64 47.20 -37.18 -18.07
N LEU A 65 46.33 -36.26 -17.65
CA LEU A 65 45.91 -36.09 -16.26
C LEU A 65 44.40 -36.23 -16.16
N GLN A 66 43.95 -37.00 -15.18
CA GLN A 66 42.54 -37.13 -14.82
C GLN A 66 42.31 -36.51 -13.44
N PHE A 67 41.23 -35.74 -13.34
CA PHE A 67 40.82 -35.07 -12.12
C PHE A 67 39.45 -35.56 -11.71
N ASP A 68 39.33 -35.95 -10.45
CA ASP A 68 38.09 -36.43 -9.86
C ASP A 68 37.80 -35.68 -8.55
N ILE A 69 36.52 -35.36 -8.31
CA ILE A 69 36.07 -34.76 -7.05
C ILE A 69 35.26 -35.79 -6.26
N TYR A 70 35.60 -35.94 -4.98
CA TYR A 70 34.97 -36.88 -4.05
C TYR A 70 34.44 -36.19 -2.80
N GLU A 71 33.52 -36.88 -2.12
CA GLU A 71 32.97 -36.47 -0.81
C GLU A 71 33.89 -36.84 0.37
N SER A 72 34.73 -37.86 0.21
CA SER A 72 35.57 -38.42 1.28
C SER A 72 37.06 -38.52 0.90
N ALA A 73 37.92 -38.61 1.91
CA ALA A 73 39.38 -38.77 1.73
C ALA A 73 39.78 -40.11 1.10
N ALA A 74 38.94 -41.15 1.22
CA ALA A 74 39.11 -42.46 0.59
C ALA A 74 37.75 -43.11 0.32
N GLY A 75 37.66 -43.99 -0.68
CA GLY A 75 36.40 -44.63 -1.10
C GLY A 75 35.40 -43.65 -1.75
N GLY A 76 34.15 -44.07 -1.90
CA GLY A 76 33.08 -43.25 -2.49
C GLY A 76 33.10 -43.15 -4.01
N ALA A 77 31.98 -42.72 -4.59
CA ALA A 77 31.85 -42.47 -6.03
C ALA A 77 32.40 -41.08 -6.39
N SER A 78 32.91 -40.94 -7.62
CA SER A 78 33.32 -39.65 -8.16
C SER A 78 32.07 -38.79 -8.42
N LEU A 79 32.03 -37.58 -7.86
CA LEU A 79 30.95 -36.60 -8.06
C LEU A 79 31.09 -35.87 -9.40
N TRP A 80 32.33 -35.75 -9.86
CA TRP A 80 32.69 -35.07 -11.09
C TRP A 80 34.06 -35.55 -11.53
N GLN A 81 34.24 -35.69 -12.83
CA GLN A 81 35.48 -36.13 -13.44
C GLN A 81 35.74 -35.35 -14.72
N GLU A 82 37.01 -35.01 -14.98
CA GLU A 82 37.45 -34.63 -16.31
C GLU A 82 38.87 -35.13 -16.61
N THR A 83 39.16 -35.35 -17.89
CA THR A 83 40.46 -35.86 -18.33
C THR A 83 41.09 -34.90 -19.32
N HIS A 84 42.27 -34.39 -18.98
CA HIS A 84 43.13 -33.62 -19.87
C HIS A 84 44.14 -34.56 -20.53
N VAL A 85 43.96 -34.84 -21.82
CA VAL A 85 44.76 -35.84 -22.56
C VAL A 85 46.17 -35.38 -22.94
N SER A 86 46.46 -34.07 -22.90
CA SER A 86 47.76 -33.52 -23.28
C SER A 86 48.05 -32.22 -22.52
N VAL A 87 48.48 -32.35 -21.28
CA VAL A 87 48.88 -31.23 -20.42
C VAL A 87 50.37 -30.98 -20.61
N PRO A 88 50.80 -29.77 -21.01
CA PRO A 88 52.23 -29.43 -21.08
C PRO A 88 52.83 -29.40 -19.67
N VAL A 89 53.95 -30.09 -19.50
CA VAL A 89 54.73 -30.15 -18.27
C VAL A 89 56.13 -29.62 -18.57
N SER A 90 56.57 -28.62 -17.82
CA SER A 90 57.91 -28.06 -17.95
C SER A 90 58.58 -27.96 -16.59
N ASN A 91 59.75 -28.56 -16.46
CA ASN A 91 60.50 -28.72 -15.23
C ASN A 91 59.61 -29.26 -14.10
N GLY A 92 58.78 -30.25 -14.42
CA GLY A 92 57.80 -30.86 -13.53
C GLY A 92 56.51 -30.04 -13.31
N TYR A 93 56.46 -28.75 -13.62
CA TYR A 93 55.28 -27.93 -13.36
C TYR A 93 54.24 -28.02 -14.47
N PHE A 94 52.97 -28.07 -14.08
CA PHE A 94 51.82 -27.97 -14.98
C PHE A 94 50.73 -27.05 -14.42
N ALA A 95 49.88 -26.54 -15.31
CA ALA A 95 48.72 -25.74 -14.96
C ALA A 95 47.52 -26.13 -15.85
N VAL A 96 46.35 -26.28 -15.23
CA VAL A 96 45.08 -26.56 -15.92
C VAL A 96 43.95 -25.72 -15.31
N TYR A 97 42.85 -25.59 -16.06
CA TYR A 97 41.60 -25.01 -15.56
C TYR A 97 40.57 -26.11 -15.41
N LEU A 98 40.23 -26.42 -14.16
CA LEU A 98 39.21 -27.40 -13.87
C LEU A 98 37.84 -26.87 -14.27
N GLY A 99 37.02 -27.69 -14.91
CA GLY A 99 35.72 -27.30 -15.45
C GLY A 99 35.77 -26.76 -16.89
N SER A 100 36.94 -26.87 -17.54
CA SER A 100 37.12 -26.43 -18.94
C SER A 100 36.71 -27.50 -19.96
N ILE A 101 36.73 -28.79 -19.58
CA ILE A 101 36.29 -29.90 -20.42
C ILE A 101 34.91 -30.38 -19.96
N ASN A 102 34.76 -30.67 -18.66
CA ASN A 102 33.47 -31.02 -18.06
C ASN A 102 33.03 -29.91 -17.09
N PRO A 103 32.05 -29.05 -17.43
CA PRO A 103 31.69 -27.89 -16.62
C PRO A 103 31.40 -28.22 -15.14
N LEU A 104 32.11 -27.54 -14.23
CA LEU A 104 31.86 -27.66 -12.79
C LEU A 104 30.55 -26.97 -12.42
N GLN A 105 29.62 -27.73 -11.83
CA GLN A 105 28.37 -27.19 -11.31
C GLN A 105 28.58 -26.65 -9.89
N PRO A 106 28.11 -25.43 -9.55
CA PRO A 106 28.25 -24.87 -8.20
C PRO A 106 27.68 -25.77 -7.09
N SER A 107 26.65 -26.57 -7.41
CA SER A 107 26.05 -27.54 -6.49
C SER A 107 27.03 -28.61 -5.99
N ILE A 108 28.12 -28.90 -6.72
CA ILE A 108 29.17 -29.82 -6.25
C ILE A 108 29.76 -29.31 -4.93
N PHE A 109 29.89 -28.00 -4.75
CA PHE A 109 30.49 -27.38 -3.57
C PHE A 109 29.47 -26.93 -2.51
N SER A 110 28.23 -27.43 -2.56
CA SER A 110 27.18 -27.09 -1.58
C SER A 110 27.37 -27.71 -0.19
N HIS A 111 28.48 -28.40 0.05
CA HIS A 111 28.79 -29.12 1.28
C HIS A 111 30.20 -28.74 1.75
N PRO A 112 30.48 -28.81 3.07
CA PRO A 112 31.68 -28.22 3.65
C PRO A 112 33.01 -28.91 3.29
N THR A 113 32.97 -30.13 2.75
CA THR A 113 34.18 -30.91 2.45
C THR A 113 34.13 -31.54 1.07
N ARG A 114 35.16 -31.27 0.26
CA ARG A 114 35.41 -31.89 -1.04
C ARG A 114 36.88 -32.25 -1.17
N TYR A 115 37.15 -33.33 -1.88
CA TYR A 115 38.50 -33.83 -2.11
C TYR A 115 38.78 -33.95 -3.60
N LEU A 116 39.90 -33.40 -4.06
CA LEU A 116 40.42 -33.56 -5.40
C LEU A 116 41.37 -34.75 -5.45
N GLN A 117 41.15 -35.66 -6.39
CA GLN A 117 42.11 -36.69 -6.76
C GLN A 117 42.70 -36.36 -8.12
N VAL A 118 44.03 -36.42 -8.22
CA VAL A 118 44.75 -36.31 -9.49
C VAL A 118 45.29 -37.68 -9.84
N SER A 119 45.02 -38.14 -11.05
CA SER A 119 45.58 -39.38 -11.57
C SER A 119 46.41 -39.09 -12.81
N VAL A 120 47.59 -39.69 -12.90
CA VAL A 120 48.54 -39.51 -14.00
C VAL A 120 48.58 -40.78 -14.84
N ASP A 121 48.43 -40.66 -16.15
CA ASP A 121 48.60 -41.82 -17.04
C ASP A 121 50.08 -42.19 -17.18
N THR A 122 50.40 -43.44 -16.84
CA THR A 122 51.76 -43.99 -16.94
C THR A 122 52.00 -44.75 -18.24
N GLY A 123 51.02 -44.77 -19.15
CA GLY A 123 51.01 -45.62 -20.35
C GLY A 123 50.55 -47.06 -20.06
N SER A 124 50.46 -47.45 -18.78
CA SER A 124 49.83 -48.69 -18.31
C SER A 124 48.45 -48.46 -17.67
N GLY A 125 47.98 -47.20 -17.66
CA GLY A 125 46.76 -46.75 -17.01
C GLY A 125 47.01 -45.58 -16.06
N PHE A 126 45.92 -44.98 -15.60
CA PHE A 126 45.93 -43.88 -14.63
C PHE A 126 46.32 -44.38 -13.23
N VAL A 127 47.42 -43.84 -12.71
CA VAL A 127 47.86 -44.05 -11.33
C VAL A 127 47.37 -42.87 -10.49
N ALA A 128 46.59 -43.18 -9.46
CA ALA A 128 45.93 -42.17 -8.66
C ALA A 128 46.81 -41.69 -7.50
N MET A 129 46.95 -40.37 -7.36
CA MET A 129 47.68 -39.74 -6.27
C MET A 129 46.79 -39.59 -5.04
N PRO A 130 47.37 -39.38 -3.84
CA PRO A 130 46.60 -39.13 -2.63
C PRO A 130 45.65 -37.94 -2.81
N ARG A 131 44.41 -38.07 -2.31
CA ARG A 131 43.40 -37.02 -2.43
C ARG A 131 43.76 -35.82 -1.57
N GLN A 132 43.54 -34.62 -2.11
CA GLN A 132 43.75 -33.35 -1.42
C GLN A 132 42.40 -32.69 -1.12
N GLN A 133 42.21 -32.24 0.12
CA GLN A 133 40.99 -31.52 0.49
C GLN A 133 40.99 -30.11 -0.12
N PHE A 134 39.87 -29.70 -0.71
CA PHE A 134 39.65 -28.29 -1.06
C PHE A 134 39.56 -27.45 0.21
N THR A 135 40.30 -26.35 0.24
CA THR A 135 40.27 -25.36 1.33
C THR A 135 39.87 -24.00 0.77
N ALA A 136 39.22 -23.19 1.59
CA ALA A 136 38.82 -21.84 1.19
C ALA A 136 40.06 -20.93 1.06
N VAL A 137 40.08 -20.09 0.02
CA VAL A 137 41.03 -18.97 -0.05
C VAL A 137 40.58 -17.85 0.90
N PRO A 138 41.49 -17.06 1.51
CA PRO A 138 41.14 -16.11 2.57
C PRO A 138 40.01 -15.12 2.22
N TYR A 139 39.93 -14.65 0.97
CA TYR A 139 38.85 -13.77 0.52
C TYR A 139 37.54 -14.50 0.22
N ALA A 140 37.57 -15.80 -0.12
CA ALA A 140 36.37 -16.60 -0.33
C ALA A 140 35.63 -16.92 0.98
N LEU A 141 36.33 -16.90 2.12
CA LEU A 141 35.70 -16.98 3.45
C LEU A 141 34.71 -15.83 3.69
N GLN A 142 34.95 -14.65 3.10
CA GLN A 142 34.01 -13.52 3.22
C GLN A 142 32.73 -13.72 2.39
N ALA A 143 32.74 -14.59 1.38
CA ALA A 143 31.56 -14.89 0.56
C ALA A 143 30.52 -15.74 1.29
N GLU A 144 30.90 -16.45 2.36
CA GLU A 144 29.96 -17.15 3.25
C GLU A 144 28.93 -16.18 3.84
N ASN A 145 29.35 -14.96 4.14
CA ASN A 145 28.48 -13.90 4.69
C ASN A 145 27.42 -13.40 3.68
N ALA A 146 27.53 -13.72 2.38
CA ALA A 146 26.60 -13.27 1.34
C ALA A 146 25.39 -14.21 1.15
N ASN A 147 25.45 -15.45 1.62
CA ASN A 147 24.34 -16.43 1.49
C ASN A 147 23.26 -16.27 2.57
N GLN A 148 23.44 -15.36 3.53
CA GLN A 148 22.53 -15.15 4.66
C GLN A 148 22.33 -13.65 4.96
N VAL A 149 22.21 -12.81 3.92
CA VAL A 149 21.98 -11.38 4.15
C VAL A 149 20.57 -11.19 4.71
N SER A 150 20.48 -11.15 6.04
CA SER A 150 19.33 -10.62 6.76
C SER A 150 19.14 -9.15 6.38
N TRP A 151 17.90 -8.69 6.30
CA TRP A 151 17.55 -7.28 6.09
C TRP A 151 18.33 -6.35 7.04
N SER A 152 18.60 -6.80 8.26
CA SER A 152 19.37 -6.09 9.28
C SER A 152 20.86 -5.87 8.95
N GLY A 153 21.40 -6.51 7.89
CA GLY A 153 22.81 -6.47 7.52
C GLY A 153 23.13 -5.61 6.29
N ILE A 154 22.13 -5.02 5.63
CA ILE A 154 22.33 -4.22 4.41
C ILE A 154 22.67 -2.78 4.81
N THR A 155 23.89 -2.35 4.49
CA THR A 155 24.34 -0.95 4.67
C THR A 155 24.22 -0.18 3.35
N ASN A 156 24.12 1.15 3.39
CA ASN A 156 23.88 2.04 2.24
C ASN A 156 22.52 1.88 1.53
N LEU A 157 21.49 1.48 2.27
CA LEU A 157 20.13 1.66 1.79
C LEU A 157 19.86 3.15 1.53
N PRO A 158 19.17 3.51 0.44
CA PRO A 158 18.56 4.83 0.28
C PRO A 158 17.87 5.24 1.59
N PRO A 159 17.95 6.51 2.03
CA PRO A 159 17.48 6.93 3.36
C PRO A 159 16.05 6.51 3.70
N ASN A 160 15.18 6.33 2.70
CA ASN A 160 13.79 5.89 2.80
C ASN A 160 13.58 4.37 2.90
N LEU A 161 14.65 3.56 2.81
CA LEU A 161 14.59 2.10 2.93
C LEU A 161 15.31 1.60 4.19
N ASN A 162 16.14 2.43 4.82
CA ASN A 162 17.02 2.08 5.94
C ASN A 162 16.30 2.01 7.31
N GLY A 163 14.99 2.24 7.36
CA GLY A 163 14.19 2.27 8.61
C GLY A 163 13.03 1.27 8.67
N GLY A 164 12.82 0.45 7.65
CA GLY A 164 11.59 -0.36 7.55
C GLY A 164 10.31 0.48 7.32
N GLU A 165 10.45 1.75 6.97
CA GLU A 165 9.36 2.71 6.77
C GLU A 165 8.83 2.72 5.33
N VAL A 166 8.56 1.54 4.77
CA VAL A 166 8.00 1.40 3.42
C VAL A 166 6.66 0.70 3.52
N TRP A 167 5.61 1.31 2.98
CA TRP A 167 4.37 0.59 2.70
C TRP A 167 4.61 -0.35 1.51
N SER A 168 4.54 -1.67 1.73
CA SER A 168 4.53 -2.63 0.62
C SER A 168 3.18 -2.55 -0.10
N MET A 169 3.17 -2.20 -1.39
CA MET A 169 1.96 -2.13 -2.23
C MET A 169 1.76 -3.34 -3.15
N HIS A 170 2.45 -4.47 -2.94
CA HIS A 170 2.30 -5.60 -3.88
C HIS A 170 1.00 -6.38 -3.66
N GLY A 171 -0.13 -5.73 -3.98
CA GLY A 171 -1.20 -6.39 -4.73
C GLY A 171 -0.63 -7.41 -5.73
N ASN A 172 -1.33 -8.55 -5.92
CA ASN A 172 -1.07 -9.69 -6.85
C ASN A 172 0.31 -10.39 -6.73
N ASN A 173 0.56 -11.64 -7.14
CA ASN A 173 -0.25 -12.86 -7.27
C ASN A 173 0.29 -13.83 -6.20
N ASP A 174 -0.16 -13.68 -4.94
CA ASP A 174 -0.11 -14.65 -3.81
C ASP A 174 -0.49 -13.91 -2.48
N ILE A 175 -1.51 -13.04 -2.51
CA ILE A 175 -2.03 -12.45 -1.25
C ILE A 175 -2.97 -13.46 -0.60
N ASP A 176 -2.83 -13.68 0.73
CA ASP A 176 -3.93 -14.21 1.55
C ASP A 176 -4.71 -13.07 2.25
N PRO A 177 -5.72 -12.48 1.61
CA PRO A 177 -6.50 -11.36 2.15
C PRO A 177 -7.33 -11.69 3.40
N ASN A 178 -7.25 -12.91 3.96
CA ASN A 178 -7.90 -13.27 5.24
C ASN A 178 -7.08 -12.89 6.48
N THR A 179 -5.80 -12.54 6.29
CA THR A 179 -4.88 -12.01 7.29
C THR A 179 -4.32 -10.64 6.90
N HIS A 180 -4.64 -10.13 5.72
CA HIS A 180 -3.93 -9.00 5.12
C HIS A 180 -4.88 -7.86 4.75
N TYR A 181 -4.96 -6.87 5.63
CA TYR A 181 -5.83 -5.70 5.53
C TYR A 181 -5.08 -4.42 5.95
N LEU A 182 -5.57 -3.25 5.50
CA LEU A 182 -5.11 -1.95 5.97
C LEU A 182 -5.89 -1.54 7.22
N GLY A 183 -5.37 -1.86 8.41
CA GLY A 183 -5.99 -1.47 9.67
C GLY A 183 -5.39 -2.12 10.92
N THR A 184 -6.12 -2.09 12.04
CA THR A 184 -5.76 -2.74 13.31
C THR A 184 -6.61 -3.99 13.58
N THR A 185 -6.04 -5.05 14.18
CA THR A 185 -6.74 -6.31 14.55
C THR A 185 -7.25 -6.24 16.00
N ASN A 186 -6.83 -5.23 16.74
CA ASN A 186 -7.16 -4.99 18.14
C ASN A 186 -8.05 -3.75 18.29
N ALA A 187 -8.54 -3.50 19.49
CA ALA A 187 -9.34 -2.32 19.81
C ALA A 187 -8.49 -1.03 19.93
N VAL A 188 -7.59 -0.78 18.96
CA VAL A 188 -6.80 0.45 18.84
C VAL A 188 -7.26 1.27 17.63
N THR A 189 -7.25 2.59 17.78
CA THR A 189 -7.60 3.53 16.71
C THR A 189 -6.56 3.52 15.60
N LEU A 190 -6.98 3.36 14.34
CA LEU A 190 -6.15 3.62 13.18
C LEU A 190 -6.18 5.11 12.86
N THR A 191 -5.01 5.76 12.80
CA THR A 191 -4.90 7.19 12.48
C THR A 191 -4.12 7.39 11.18
N LEU A 192 -4.72 8.10 10.23
CA LEU A 192 -4.06 8.60 9.03
C LEU A 192 -3.70 10.08 9.23
N ALA A 193 -2.45 10.45 8.96
CA ALA A 193 -1.94 11.80 9.15
C ALA A 193 -1.45 12.41 7.84
N VAL A 194 -1.63 13.72 7.70
CA VAL A 194 -1.12 14.55 6.58
C VAL A 194 -0.34 15.71 7.19
N SER A 195 0.90 15.91 6.72
CA SER A 195 1.80 16.96 7.23
C SER A 195 1.98 16.93 8.76
N GLY A 196 2.06 15.73 9.35
CA GLY A 196 2.20 15.55 10.80
C GLY A 196 0.92 15.80 11.61
N THR A 197 -0.22 16.07 10.96
CA THR A 197 -1.52 16.30 11.63
C THR A 197 -2.50 15.17 11.29
N THR A 198 -3.31 14.74 12.25
CA THR A 198 -4.39 13.78 12.03
C THR A 198 -5.37 14.28 10.97
N ALA A 199 -5.65 13.45 9.97
CA ALA A 199 -6.62 13.70 8.90
C ALA A 199 -7.84 12.78 8.99
N LEU A 200 -7.64 11.52 9.39
CA LEU A 200 -8.69 10.53 9.59
C LEU A 200 -8.36 9.63 10.78
N ARG A 201 -9.38 9.30 11.58
CA ARG A 201 -9.31 8.28 12.62
C ARG A 201 -10.43 7.27 12.40
N LEU A 202 -10.09 5.99 12.44
CA LEU A 202 -11.05 4.89 12.51
C LEU A 202 -10.96 4.31 13.93
N LEU A 203 -12.00 4.52 14.74
CA LEU A 203 -12.01 4.14 16.14
C LEU A 203 -12.82 2.85 16.30
N PRO A 204 -12.30 1.84 17.00
CA PRO A 204 -13.12 0.72 17.40
C PRO A 204 -14.17 1.19 18.41
N ALA A 205 -15.39 0.70 18.25
CA ALA A 205 -16.43 0.80 19.26
C ALA A 205 -17.24 -0.50 19.25
N VAL A 206 -17.73 -0.89 20.41
CA VAL A 206 -18.40 -2.16 20.63
C VAL A 206 -19.71 -1.87 21.34
N ASP A 207 -20.79 -2.44 20.85
CA ASP A 207 -22.08 -2.51 21.55
C ASP A 207 -22.47 -3.98 21.69
N GLY A 208 -22.38 -4.50 22.92
CA GLY A 208 -22.47 -5.95 23.16
C GLY A 208 -21.39 -6.73 22.42
N GLU A 209 -21.79 -7.62 21.51
CA GLU A 209 -20.90 -8.44 20.69
C GLU A 209 -20.63 -7.83 19.29
N VAL A 210 -21.26 -6.71 18.96
CA VAL A 210 -21.15 -6.10 17.62
C VAL A 210 -20.11 -5.00 17.63
N VAL A 211 -19.07 -5.16 16.81
CA VAL A 211 -18.08 -4.11 16.54
C VAL A 211 -18.66 -3.14 15.52
N MET A 212 -18.88 -1.90 15.92
CA MET A 212 -19.40 -0.82 15.09
C MET A 212 -18.42 0.35 15.12
N PRO A 213 -17.37 0.31 14.29
CA PRO A 213 -16.33 1.32 14.32
C PRO A 213 -16.89 2.70 13.98
N ASN A 214 -16.23 3.71 14.52
CA ASN A 214 -16.54 5.11 14.26
C ASN A 214 -15.54 5.70 13.26
N ILE A 215 -16.02 6.63 12.42
CA ILE A 215 -15.19 7.33 11.44
C ILE A 215 -15.11 8.81 11.84
N ILE A 216 -13.90 9.33 12.06
CA ILE A 216 -13.67 10.77 12.33
C ILE A 216 -12.63 11.34 11.38
N GLY A 217 -13.08 12.03 10.34
CA GLY A 217 -12.25 12.86 9.48
C GLY A 217 -12.03 14.27 10.02
N GLY A 218 -11.06 14.98 9.45
CA GLY A 218 -10.81 16.39 9.72
C GLY A 218 -9.95 16.65 10.96
N ALA A 219 -10.13 17.82 11.56
CA ALA A 219 -9.28 18.29 12.65
C ALA A 219 -9.39 17.41 13.90
N SER A 220 -8.30 17.33 14.66
CA SER A 220 -8.22 16.57 15.92
C SER A 220 -9.23 17.01 16.99
N SER A 221 -9.80 18.21 16.87
CA SER A 221 -10.84 18.71 17.77
C SER A 221 -12.23 18.15 17.50
N ASN A 222 -12.45 17.37 16.43
CA ASN A 222 -13.69 16.59 16.29
C ASN A 222 -13.75 15.50 17.37
N GLN A 223 -14.89 15.36 18.04
CA GLN A 223 -15.05 14.53 19.23
C GLN A 223 -16.21 13.56 19.09
N ILE A 224 -15.99 12.35 19.62
CA ILE A 224 -17.02 11.35 19.89
C ILE A 224 -17.01 11.09 21.39
N LEU A 225 -18.17 11.11 22.05
CA LEU A 225 -18.29 10.79 23.49
C LEU A 225 -18.36 9.28 23.72
N TYR A 226 -17.91 8.85 24.91
CA TYR A 226 -17.88 7.46 25.34
C TYR A 226 -19.23 6.75 25.17
N GLY A 227 -19.19 5.52 24.66
CA GLY A 227 -20.38 4.69 24.41
C GLY A 227 -21.05 4.91 23.05
N SER A 228 -20.62 5.89 22.26
CA SER A 228 -21.15 6.06 20.90
C SER A 228 -20.51 5.07 19.93
N SER A 229 -21.34 4.37 19.14
CA SER A 229 -20.91 3.36 18.16
C SER A 229 -21.60 3.58 16.80
N GLY A 230 -20.92 3.20 15.72
CA GLY A 230 -21.42 3.34 14.35
C GLY A 230 -21.58 4.79 13.86
N VAL A 231 -20.82 5.74 14.44
CA VAL A 231 -20.97 7.17 14.12
C VAL A 231 -20.01 7.64 13.05
N VAL A 232 -20.40 8.72 12.36
CA VAL A 232 -19.59 9.33 11.29
C VAL A 232 -19.47 10.84 11.48
N ILE A 233 -18.24 11.33 11.57
CA ILE A 233 -17.87 12.72 11.33
C ILE A 233 -16.99 12.73 10.09
N SER A 234 -17.49 13.16 8.92
CA SER A 234 -16.70 13.05 7.69
C SER A 234 -15.54 14.06 7.62
N GLY A 235 -15.60 15.16 8.37
CA GLY A 235 -14.58 16.20 8.34
C GLY A 235 -14.89 17.41 9.21
N GLY A 236 -14.24 18.53 8.91
CA GLY A 236 -14.47 19.80 9.60
C GLY A 236 -13.69 19.94 10.91
N ILE A 237 -14.14 20.84 11.78
CA ILE A 237 -13.45 21.20 13.02
C ILE A 237 -14.41 21.37 14.19
N SER A 238 -14.06 20.78 15.33
CA SER A 238 -14.81 20.92 16.59
C SER A 238 -16.27 20.46 16.51
N ASN A 239 -16.57 19.46 15.70
CA ASN A 239 -17.86 18.78 15.69
C ASN A 239 -17.92 17.73 16.80
N THR A 240 -19.09 17.53 17.38
CA THR A 240 -19.31 16.60 18.49
C THR A 240 -20.44 15.62 18.16
N VAL A 241 -20.17 14.33 18.33
CA VAL A 241 -21.18 13.27 18.27
C VAL A 241 -21.20 12.52 19.60
N SER A 242 -22.37 12.21 20.14
CA SER A 242 -22.47 11.60 21.47
C SER A 242 -23.51 10.49 21.61
N ASN A 243 -23.98 9.90 20.51
CA ASN A 243 -24.96 8.83 20.53
C ASN A 243 -24.81 7.90 19.31
N TYR A 244 -25.48 6.75 19.34
CA TYR A 244 -25.40 5.72 18.31
C TYR A 244 -25.88 6.20 16.94
N PHE A 245 -25.17 5.78 15.88
CA PHE A 245 -25.54 5.99 14.47
C PHE A 245 -25.69 7.46 14.03
N ALA A 246 -25.25 8.40 14.88
CA ALA A 246 -25.33 9.81 14.57
C ALA A 246 -24.28 10.22 13.53
N THR A 247 -24.65 11.16 12.66
CA THR A 247 -23.82 11.63 11.55
C THR A 247 -23.67 13.14 11.55
N VAL A 248 -22.43 13.61 11.38
CA VAL A 248 -22.11 15.00 11.03
C VAL A 248 -21.26 14.98 9.77
N SER A 249 -21.81 15.43 8.64
CA SER A 249 -21.06 15.38 7.37
C SER A 249 -19.87 16.35 7.31
N GLY A 250 -19.80 17.33 8.22
CA GLY A 250 -18.65 18.22 8.36
C GLY A 250 -19.01 19.58 8.98
N GLY A 251 -18.29 20.63 8.58
CA GLY A 251 -18.52 21.99 9.08
C GLY A 251 -17.83 22.27 10.41
N ARG A 252 -18.39 23.20 11.21
CA ARG A 252 -17.75 23.66 12.45
C ARG A 252 -18.72 23.77 13.64
N HIS A 253 -18.37 23.18 14.78
CA HIS A 253 -19.19 23.22 16.00
C HIS A 253 -20.60 22.67 15.82
N ASN A 254 -20.77 21.62 15.02
CA ASN A 254 -22.05 20.92 14.96
C ASN A 254 -22.11 19.83 16.03
N THR A 255 -23.30 19.63 16.61
CA THR A 255 -23.56 18.65 17.66
C THR A 255 -24.67 17.70 17.21
N ALA A 256 -24.38 16.39 17.19
CA ALA A 256 -25.37 15.34 16.96
C ALA A 256 -25.40 14.41 18.18
N SER A 257 -26.41 14.55 19.04
CA SER A 257 -26.44 13.92 20.37
C SER A 257 -27.63 13.01 20.62
N GLY A 258 -28.60 12.94 19.70
CA GLY A 258 -29.66 11.93 19.72
C GLY A 258 -29.27 10.69 18.91
N THR A 259 -29.88 9.55 19.21
CA THR A 259 -29.75 8.33 18.41
C THR A 259 -30.18 8.60 16.97
N ASN A 260 -29.48 8.05 15.96
CA ASN A 260 -29.78 8.22 14.53
C ASN A 260 -29.85 9.68 14.03
N THR A 261 -29.27 10.63 14.76
CA THR A 261 -29.35 12.04 14.36
C THR A 261 -28.47 12.35 13.15
N THR A 262 -28.91 13.31 12.34
CA THR A 262 -28.13 13.77 11.19
C THR A 262 -27.98 15.29 11.20
N VAL A 263 -26.73 15.76 11.09
CA VAL A 263 -26.41 17.14 10.76
C VAL A 263 -25.64 17.17 9.44
N GLY A 264 -26.26 17.69 8.38
CA GLY A 264 -25.65 17.73 7.04
C GLY A 264 -24.42 18.64 6.92
N GLY A 265 -24.17 19.51 7.92
CA GLY A 265 -22.99 20.36 8.01
C GLY A 265 -23.32 21.77 8.48
N GLY A 266 -22.58 22.77 7.99
CA GLY A 266 -22.75 24.16 8.41
C GLY A 266 -22.03 24.49 9.72
N ALA A 267 -22.57 25.40 10.53
CA ALA A 267 -21.93 25.79 11.77
C ALA A 267 -22.88 25.99 12.96
N HIS A 268 -22.51 25.48 14.14
CA HIS A 268 -23.32 25.61 15.37
C HIS A 268 -24.72 25.00 15.27
N ASN A 269 -24.90 23.94 14.49
CA ASN A 269 -26.16 23.23 14.42
C ASN A 269 -26.22 22.11 15.46
N THR A 270 -27.39 21.89 16.05
CA THR A 270 -27.63 20.86 17.06
C THR A 270 -28.81 19.98 16.66
N ALA A 271 -28.58 18.67 16.54
CA ALA A 271 -29.62 17.65 16.45
C ALA A 271 -29.53 16.77 17.70
N SER A 272 -30.49 16.88 18.62
CA SER A 272 -30.43 16.22 19.94
C SER A 272 -31.61 15.29 20.24
N GLY A 273 -32.71 15.38 19.51
CA GLY A 273 -33.80 14.39 19.61
C GLY A 273 -33.47 13.11 18.83
N SER A 274 -34.01 11.96 19.24
CA SER A 274 -33.85 10.73 18.45
C SER A 274 -34.38 10.93 17.03
N ASP A 275 -33.63 10.47 16.03
CA ASP A 275 -33.99 10.56 14.60
C ASP A 275 -34.17 12.02 14.10
N ALA A 276 -33.68 13.00 14.87
CA ALA A 276 -33.75 14.41 14.48
C ALA A 276 -32.75 14.73 13.36
N THR A 277 -33.15 15.63 12.47
CA THR A 277 -32.35 16.04 11.31
C THR A 277 -32.21 17.55 11.22
N VAL A 278 -30.98 18.01 10.99
CA VAL A 278 -30.69 19.38 10.54
C VAL A 278 -29.93 19.30 9.22
N GLY A 279 -30.56 19.74 8.13
CA GLY A 279 -29.95 19.69 6.80
C GLY A 279 -28.67 20.53 6.67
N GLY A 280 -28.55 21.60 7.44
CA GLY A 280 -27.35 22.43 7.53
C GLY A 280 -27.66 23.86 8.01
N GLY A 281 -26.87 24.84 7.57
CA GLY A 281 -27.06 26.25 7.92
C GLY A 281 -26.29 26.67 9.18
N LYS A 282 -26.83 27.62 9.96
CA LYS A 282 -26.15 28.15 11.15
C LYS A 282 -27.07 28.29 12.37
N HIS A 283 -26.66 27.79 13.53
CA HIS A 283 -27.44 27.91 14.78
C HIS A 283 -28.85 27.32 14.71
N ASN A 284 -29.03 26.19 14.03
CA ASN A 284 -30.31 25.49 14.01
C ASN A 284 -30.34 24.41 15.11
N THR A 285 -31.48 24.24 15.77
CA THR A 285 -31.64 23.28 16.89
C THR A 285 -32.88 22.41 16.67
N ALA A 286 -32.68 21.13 16.34
CA ALA A 286 -33.73 20.11 16.29
C ALA A 286 -33.62 19.24 17.55
N SER A 287 -34.48 19.47 18.55
CA SER A 287 -34.28 18.94 19.90
C SER A 287 -35.26 17.83 20.33
N SER A 288 -36.32 17.60 19.56
CA SER A 288 -37.32 16.55 19.85
C SER A 288 -37.24 15.39 18.88
N VAL A 289 -37.89 14.28 19.22
CA VAL A 289 -37.86 13.05 18.43
C VAL A 289 -38.53 13.29 17.07
N TYR A 290 -37.87 12.83 16.01
CA TYR A 290 -38.22 13.08 14.60
C TYR A 290 -38.27 14.56 14.17
N ALA A 291 -37.75 15.49 14.98
CA ALA A 291 -37.75 16.90 14.62
C ALA A 291 -36.84 17.15 13.42
N THR A 292 -37.31 17.96 12.46
CA THR A 292 -36.58 18.22 11.21
C THR A 292 -36.41 19.71 10.95
N ILE A 293 -35.20 20.13 10.58
CA ILE A 293 -34.92 21.48 10.08
C ILE A 293 -34.24 21.36 8.73
N GLY A 294 -34.85 21.88 7.67
CA GLY A 294 -34.27 21.85 6.32
C GLY A 294 -32.96 22.64 6.21
N GLY A 295 -32.84 23.76 6.92
CA GLY A 295 -31.63 24.58 6.99
C GLY A 295 -31.92 26.01 7.45
N GLY A 296 -31.14 26.98 6.96
CA GLY A 296 -31.31 28.39 7.32
C GLY A 296 -30.53 28.79 8.56
N ARG A 297 -31.02 29.77 9.32
CA ARG A 297 -30.31 30.30 10.49
C ARG A 297 -31.22 30.50 11.70
N ASN A 298 -30.75 30.12 12.88
CA ASN A 298 -31.46 30.32 14.16
C ASN A 298 -32.86 29.69 14.21
N ASN A 299 -33.07 28.55 13.54
CA ASN A 299 -34.34 27.85 13.56
C ASN A 299 -34.38 26.83 14.71
N THR A 300 -35.56 26.62 15.30
CA THR A 300 -35.78 25.66 16.39
C THR A 300 -36.95 24.74 16.07
N ALA A 301 -36.73 23.42 16.14
CA ALA A 301 -37.76 22.39 16.05
C ALA A 301 -37.75 21.59 17.35
N SER A 302 -38.73 21.82 18.22
CA SER A 302 -38.74 21.27 19.59
C SER A 302 -40.02 20.49 19.95
N GLY A 303 -41.02 20.44 19.06
CA GLY A 303 -42.16 19.52 19.21
C GLY A 303 -41.87 18.14 18.61
N TYR A 304 -42.54 17.10 19.08
CA TYR A 304 -42.48 15.76 18.49
C TYR A 304 -42.93 15.80 17.03
N PHE A 305 -42.17 15.23 16.09
CA PHE A 305 -42.40 15.37 14.63
C PHE A 305 -42.44 16.82 14.10
N ALA A 306 -41.99 17.82 14.86
CA ALA A 306 -42.02 19.20 14.41
C ALA A 306 -41.05 19.44 13.23
N THR A 307 -41.47 20.25 12.27
CA THR A 307 -40.69 20.55 11.07
C THR A 307 -40.50 22.05 10.89
N VAL A 308 -39.27 22.49 10.65
CA VAL A 308 -38.96 23.82 10.12
C VAL A 308 -38.43 23.65 8.71
N GLY A 309 -39.18 24.12 7.70
CA GLY A 309 -38.76 24.02 6.30
C GLY A 309 -37.44 24.77 6.01
N GLY A 310 -37.18 25.85 6.74
CA GLY A 310 -35.97 26.65 6.65
C GLY A 310 -36.24 28.13 6.93
N GLY A 311 -35.30 29.00 6.57
CA GLY A 311 -35.42 30.45 6.76
C GLY A 311 -34.70 30.95 8.01
N LEU A 312 -35.24 31.96 8.69
CA LEU A 312 -34.56 32.69 9.75
C LEU A 312 -35.42 32.87 11.01
N TYR A 313 -34.94 32.41 12.17
CA TYR A 313 -35.61 32.59 13.46
C TYR A 313 -37.02 31.96 13.56
N ASN A 314 -37.26 30.84 12.88
CA ASN A 314 -38.54 30.12 13.02
C ASN A 314 -38.49 29.12 14.18
N THR A 315 -39.64 28.90 14.83
CA THR A 315 -39.76 27.96 15.95
C THR A 315 -41.01 27.09 15.80
N ALA A 316 -40.83 25.80 15.58
CA ALA A 316 -41.89 24.79 15.60
C ALA A 316 -41.84 24.03 16.94
N SER A 317 -42.70 24.39 17.90
CA SER A 317 -42.69 23.83 19.26
C SER A 317 -43.89 22.95 19.59
N GLY A 318 -45.00 23.05 18.85
CA GLY A 318 -46.10 22.10 18.96
C GLY A 318 -45.77 20.75 18.31
N ASP A 319 -46.39 19.69 18.79
CA ASP A 319 -46.24 18.36 18.20
C ASP A 319 -46.88 18.33 16.81
N HIS A 320 -46.24 17.66 15.85
CA HIS A 320 -46.65 17.61 14.44
C HIS A 320 -46.76 18.99 13.76
N SER A 321 -46.13 20.02 14.33
CA SER A 321 -46.19 21.38 13.81
C SER A 321 -45.23 21.62 12.63
N PHE A 322 -45.55 22.61 11.80
CA PHE A 322 -44.72 23.04 10.68
C PHE A 322 -44.48 24.55 10.72
N THR A 323 -43.25 25.00 10.46
CA THR A 323 -42.96 26.43 10.23
C THR A 323 -42.04 26.68 9.03
N ALA A 324 -42.19 27.84 8.40
CA ALA A 324 -41.25 28.32 7.38
C ALA A 324 -41.27 29.86 7.26
N GLY A 325 -40.16 30.43 6.79
CA GLY A 325 -40.06 31.86 6.49
C GLY A 325 -39.16 32.64 7.44
N ARG A 326 -39.64 33.75 8.01
CA ARG A 326 -38.89 34.51 9.01
C ARG A 326 -39.76 34.78 10.25
N LEU A 327 -39.25 34.42 11.43
CA LEU A 327 -39.94 34.64 12.72
C LEU A 327 -41.34 33.98 12.82
N ALA A 328 -41.57 32.88 12.08
CA ALA A 328 -42.78 32.07 12.22
C ALA A 328 -42.71 31.16 13.45
N HIS A 329 -43.77 31.13 14.26
CA HIS A 329 -43.84 30.33 15.49
C HIS A 329 -45.08 29.45 15.56
N ALA A 330 -44.92 28.14 15.34
CA ALA A 330 -46.00 27.17 15.56
C ALA A 330 -45.95 26.66 17.00
N ALA A 331 -46.68 27.35 17.88
CA ALA A 331 -46.67 27.12 19.32
C ALA A 331 -47.62 26.01 19.81
N HIS A 332 -48.51 25.54 18.93
CA HIS A 332 -49.58 24.59 19.26
C HIS A 332 -49.50 23.35 18.36
N ASP A 333 -50.02 22.23 18.84
CA ASP A 333 -49.97 20.95 18.14
C ASP A 333 -50.71 21.00 16.80
N GLY A 334 -50.13 20.38 15.78
CA GLY A 334 -50.67 20.36 14.41
C GLY A 334 -50.70 21.73 13.72
N ALA A 335 -50.13 22.79 14.32
CA ALA A 335 -50.16 24.12 13.72
C ALA A 335 -49.13 24.26 12.59
N PHE A 336 -49.56 24.87 11.48
CA PHE A 336 -48.74 25.15 10.31
C PHE A 336 -48.62 26.67 10.20
N VAL A 337 -47.42 27.22 10.32
CA VAL A 337 -47.21 28.67 10.35
C VAL A 337 -46.22 29.09 9.27
N TRP A 338 -46.66 30.00 8.40
CA TRP A 338 -45.78 30.64 7.42
C TRP A 338 -45.73 32.15 7.69
N ALA A 339 -44.54 32.73 7.70
CA ALA A 339 -44.36 34.17 7.81
C ALA A 339 -43.45 34.69 6.70
N ASP A 340 -43.81 35.82 6.12
CA ASP A 340 -43.01 36.51 5.11
C ASP A 340 -41.71 37.11 5.69
N ASN A 341 -41.00 37.93 4.91
CA ASN A 341 -39.70 38.48 5.32
C ASN A 341 -39.80 39.65 6.31
N GLN A 342 -41.00 39.99 6.80
CA GLN A 342 -41.14 41.03 7.81
C GLN A 342 -40.46 40.59 9.11
N ALA A 343 -39.88 41.54 9.82
CA ALA A 343 -39.18 41.27 11.08
C ALA A 343 -40.17 41.23 12.27
N ILE A 344 -41.29 40.51 12.10
CA ILE A 344 -42.39 40.43 13.06
C ILE A 344 -42.60 38.97 13.41
N THR A 345 -42.61 38.66 14.72
CA THR A 345 -42.95 37.32 15.19
C THR A 345 -44.43 37.04 14.96
N TYR A 346 -44.72 35.94 14.28
CA TYR A 346 -46.08 35.51 14.01
C TYR A 346 -46.32 34.12 14.59
N THR A 347 -47.22 34.03 15.57
CA THR A 347 -47.43 32.84 16.39
C THR A 347 -48.82 32.23 16.14
N SER A 348 -48.91 30.90 16.08
CA SER A 348 -50.21 30.22 16.06
C SER A 348 -51.01 30.49 17.34
N SER A 349 -52.34 30.46 17.25
CA SER A 349 -53.25 30.80 18.36
C SER A 349 -54.10 29.63 18.84
N ALA A 350 -54.02 28.49 18.16
CA ALA A 350 -54.76 27.28 18.44
C ALA A 350 -54.07 26.06 17.81
N GLU A 351 -54.43 24.87 18.28
CA GLU A 351 -54.07 23.60 17.65
C GLU A 351 -54.67 23.45 16.25
N ASN A 352 -54.04 22.64 15.41
CA ASN A 352 -54.50 22.25 14.07
C ASN A 352 -54.80 23.47 13.17
N GLN A 353 -54.14 24.60 13.42
CA GLN A 353 -54.34 25.84 12.70
C GLN A 353 -53.34 25.99 11.54
N PHE A 354 -53.82 26.33 10.35
CA PHE A 354 -52.96 26.94 9.33
C PHE A 354 -52.98 28.46 9.47
N ALA A 355 -51.84 29.06 9.81
CA ALA A 355 -51.68 30.49 10.05
C ALA A 355 -50.64 31.06 9.06
N ILE A 356 -50.98 32.18 8.40
CA ILE A 356 -50.13 32.81 7.40
C ILE A 356 -50.01 34.30 7.71
N HIS A 357 -48.77 34.80 7.80
CA HIS A 357 -48.46 36.23 7.78
C HIS A 357 -47.83 36.61 6.44
N ALA A 358 -48.64 37.19 5.55
CA ALA A 358 -48.22 37.63 4.23
C ALA A 358 -48.63 39.09 4.00
N SER A 359 -47.71 40.04 4.20
CA SER A 359 -47.94 41.47 3.99
C SER A 359 -48.29 41.83 2.54
N GLY A 360 -47.90 40.99 1.58
CA GLY A 360 -48.29 41.09 0.17
C GLY A 360 -49.61 40.38 -0.18
N GLY A 361 -50.31 39.82 0.80
CA GLY A 361 -51.51 39.00 0.61
C GLY A 361 -51.22 37.52 0.28
N VAL A 362 -52.30 36.73 0.26
CA VAL A 362 -52.26 35.30 -0.06
C VAL A 362 -53.05 35.05 -1.34
N THR A 363 -52.48 34.25 -2.25
CA THR A 363 -53.14 33.82 -3.49
C THR A 363 -53.42 32.31 -3.45
N LEU A 364 -54.68 31.93 -3.60
CA LEU A 364 -55.11 30.54 -3.84
C LEU A 364 -55.66 30.46 -5.28
N ALA A 365 -55.12 29.57 -6.11
CA ALA A 365 -55.48 29.47 -7.53
C ALA A 365 -55.70 28.01 -7.96
N VAL A 366 -56.72 27.77 -8.81
CA VAL A 366 -57.16 26.44 -9.27
C VAL A 366 -56.88 26.17 -10.77
N ASN A 367 -55.87 26.85 -11.32
CA ASN A 367 -55.53 27.06 -12.75
C ASN A 367 -56.27 28.24 -13.40
N ALA A 368 -55.60 29.41 -13.47
CA ALA A 368 -55.51 30.31 -14.64
C ALA A 368 -55.09 31.73 -14.22
N GLY A 369 -53.80 32.03 -14.34
CA GLY A 369 -53.26 33.40 -14.33
C GLY A 369 -53.32 34.16 -12.98
N PRO A 370 -52.51 35.24 -12.83
CA PRO A 370 -52.49 36.06 -11.61
C PRO A 370 -53.83 36.75 -11.30
N ASP A 371 -54.74 36.83 -12.28
CA ASP A 371 -56.00 37.58 -12.18
C ASP A 371 -57.19 36.76 -11.63
N LYS A 372 -57.02 35.46 -11.37
CA LYS A 372 -58.07 34.59 -10.77
C LYS A 372 -57.66 34.06 -9.40
N ALA A 373 -57.08 34.94 -8.59
CA ALA A 373 -56.81 34.69 -7.18
C ALA A 373 -58.05 35.04 -6.34
N VAL A 374 -58.45 34.16 -5.42
CA VAL A 374 -59.35 34.56 -4.32
C VAL A 374 -58.46 35.19 -3.25
N GLN A 375 -58.58 36.50 -3.03
CA GLN A 375 -57.99 37.11 -1.84
C GLN A 375 -58.74 36.60 -0.61
N VAL A 376 -58.04 35.87 0.24
CA VAL A 376 -58.53 35.52 1.57
C VAL A 376 -58.32 36.76 2.43
N GLY A 377 -59.40 37.50 2.70
CA GLY A 377 -59.34 38.80 3.37
C GLY A 377 -58.70 38.77 4.77
N GLU A 378 -58.40 39.97 5.29
CA GLU A 378 -57.91 40.16 6.66
C GLU A 378 -58.97 39.65 7.65
N ARG A 379 -58.63 38.67 8.49
CA ARG A 379 -59.53 38.22 9.54
C ARG A 379 -59.55 39.29 10.64
N TYR A 380 -60.55 40.18 10.60
CA TYR A 380 -61.01 40.87 11.81
C TYR A 380 -61.58 39.79 12.75
N ARG A 381 -61.01 39.65 13.94
CA ARG A 381 -61.69 39.01 15.06
C ARG A 381 -62.38 40.11 15.86
N ASP A 382 -63.66 39.92 16.12
CA ASP A 382 -64.39 40.60 17.21
C ASP A 382 -63.83 40.19 18.58
#